data_AF-A0A0C2CPW1-F1
#
_entry.id   AF-A0A0C2CPW1-F1
#
_cell.length_a   1.000
_cell.length_b   1.000
_cell.length_c   1.000
_cell.angle_alpha   90.00
_cell.angle_beta   90.00
_cell.angle_gamma   90.00
#
_symmetry.space_group_name_H-M   'P 1'
#
loop_
_entity.id
_entity.type
_entity.pdbx_description
1 polymer ?
#
loop_
_entity_poly.entity_id
_entity_poly.type
_entity_poly.pdbx_seq_one_letter_code
_entity_poly.pdbx_strand_id
1 'polypeptide(L)'
;MKLQIQDERTSHAVQTQHLQKCDGQAYYSNAQRGALIEGHNNLRKAIAEGKHGKLPSAKNMYQLQYSCRMEQLVQDEIKGCSGRASIAEKYGQNFFV
;
A
#
# COMPACT_ATOMS: atom_id res chain seq x y z
N MET A 1 9.25 -17.63 -10.26
CA MET A 1 7.83 -17.28 -10.11
C MET A 1 7.05 -18.57 -9.96
N LYS A 2 6.66 -18.94 -8.74
CA LYS A 2 5.68 -20.01 -8.56
C LYS A 2 4.32 -19.32 -8.52
N LEU A 3 3.75 -19.13 -9.70
CA LEU A 3 2.33 -18.85 -9.85
C LEU A 3 1.59 -20.08 -9.29
N GLN A 4 0.77 -19.88 -8.26
CA GLN A 4 -0.35 -20.79 -8.05
C GLN A 4 -1.55 -20.15 -8.74
N ILE A 5 -1.93 -20.77 -9.85
CA ILE A 5 -3.19 -20.51 -10.55
C ILE A 5 -4.30 -21.01 -9.62
N GLN A 6 -5.18 -20.10 -9.22
CA GLN A 6 -6.51 -20.47 -8.76
C GLN A 6 -7.52 -20.01 -9.82
N ASP A 7 -8.27 -21.02 -10.26
CA ASP A 7 -9.40 -21.12 -11.19
C ASP A 7 -10.24 -19.85 -11.45
N GLU A 8 -10.65 -19.72 -12.72
CA GLU A 8 -11.46 -18.67 -13.32
C GLU A 8 -12.96 -18.96 -13.15
N ARG A 9 -13.68 -18.27 -12.24
CA ARG A 9 -15.12 -17.94 -12.45
C ARG A 9 -15.84 -16.96 -11.49
N THR A 10 -15.14 -16.14 -10.70
CA THR A 10 -15.80 -15.08 -9.88
C THR A 10 -14.94 -13.81 -9.75
N SER A 11 -14.52 -13.24 -10.89
CA SER A 11 -13.52 -12.16 -10.92
C SER A 11 -14.03 -10.73 -10.67
N HIS A 12 -15.13 -10.53 -9.93
CA HIS A 12 -15.59 -9.17 -9.59
C HIS A 12 -15.94 -8.96 -8.10
N ALA A 13 -15.72 -9.94 -7.22
CA ALA A 13 -16.07 -9.78 -5.80
C ALA A 13 -15.21 -10.55 -4.78
N VAL A 14 -14.09 -11.16 -5.18
CA VAL A 14 -13.24 -11.95 -4.25
C VAL A 14 -11.86 -11.30 -4.08
N GLN A 15 -11.83 -10.08 -3.55
CA GLN A 15 -10.62 -9.54 -2.90
C GLN A 15 -10.93 -8.54 -1.77
N THR A 16 -12.15 -8.53 -1.23
CA THR A 16 -12.59 -7.60 -0.16
C THR A 16 -12.38 -8.12 1.26
N GLN A 17 -11.55 -9.14 1.49
CA GLN A 17 -11.36 -9.74 2.83
C GLN A 17 -9.92 -9.73 3.34
N HIS A 18 -9.29 -8.55 3.29
CA HIS A 18 -8.60 -8.05 4.47
C HIS A 18 -9.10 -6.62 4.67
N LEU A 19 -10.27 -6.47 5.31
CA LEU A 19 -10.63 -5.19 5.93
C LEU A 19 -9.45 -4.81 6.83
N GLN A 20 -8.59 -3.90 6.37
CA GLN A 20 -7.52 -3.35 7.18
C GLN A 20 -8.15 -2.45 8.22
N LYS A 21 -8.64 -3.10 9.26
CA LYS A 21 -9.18 -2.49 10.46
C LYS A 21 -8.00 -2.08 11.32
N CYS A 22 -7.94 -0.80 11.60
CA CYS A 22 -7.08 -0.29 12.64
C CYS A 22 -7.99 0.11 13.80
N ASP A 23 -8.14 -0.81 14.75
CA ASP A 23 -9.03 -0.61 15.89
C ASP A 23 -8.58 0.61 16.71
N GLY A 24 -9.52 1.49 17.05
CA GLY A 24 -9.23 2.73 17.77
C GLY A 24 -8.62 3.86 16.92
N GLN A 25 -8.34 3.65 15.63
CA GLN A 25 -7.83 4.69 14.73
C GLN A 25 -8.91 5.17 13.75
N ALA A 26 -9.32 6.44 13.91
CA ALA A 26 -10.39 7.05 13.13
C ALA A 26 -9.89 7.99 12.00
N TYR A 27 -8.60 8.00 11.68
CA TYR A 27 -8.03 8.93 10.70
C TYR A 27 -8.36 8.57 9.26
N TYR A 28 -8.29 7.28 8.93
CA TYR A 28 -8.72 6.75 7.64
C TYR A 28 -9.84 5.74 7.82
N SER A 29 -10.79 5.73 6.90
CA SER A 29 -11.75 4.64 6.76
C SER A 29 -11.07 3.39 6.18
N ASN A 30 -11.64 2.21 6.39
CA ASN A 30 -11.12 0.98 5.81
C ASN A 30 -11.06 1.04 4.27
N ALA A 31 -11.99 1.76 3.64
CA ALA A 31 -11.99 1.98 2.19
C ALA A 31 -10.79 2.82 1.74
N GLN A 32 -10.43 3.87 2.50
CA GLN A 32 -9.24 4.67 2.21
C GLN A 32 -7.95 3.88 2.40
N ARG A 33 -7.87 3.06 3.46
CA ARG A 33 -6.72 2.15 3.69
C ARG A 33 -6.57 1.15 2.55
N GLY A 34 -7.68 0.57 2.11
CA GLY A 34 -7.76 -0.31 0.95
C GLY A 34 -7.27 0.38 -0.32
N ALA A 35 -7.81 1.56 -0.64
CA ALA A 35 -7.42 2.32 -1.82
C ALA A 35 -5.92 2.67 -1.83
N LEU A 36 -5.34 3.05 -0.69
CA LEU A 36 -3.91 3.33 -0.55
C LEU A 36 -3.06 2.09 -0.86
N ILE A 37 -3.37 0.95 -0.23
CA ILE A 37 -2.55 -0.25 -0.39
C ILE A 37 -2.74 -0.91 -1.77
N GLU A 38 -3.95 -0.89 -2.31
CA GLU A 38 -4.27 -1.39 -3.65
C GLU A 38 -3.57 -0.56 -4.73
N GLY A 39 -3.64 0.78 -4.64
CA GLY A 39 -2.95 1.67 -5.58
C GLY A 39 -1.44 1.38 -5.65
N HIS A 40 -0.78 1.25 -4.50
CA HIS A 40 0.64 0.91 -4.46
C HIS A 40 0.92 -0.48 -5.02
N ASN A 41 0.13 -1.49 -4.66
CA ASN A 41 0.37 -2.87 -5.10
C ASN A 41 0.08 -3.07 -6.58
N ASN A 42 -0.92 -2.38 -7.14
CA ASN A 42 -1.20 -2.39 -8.57
C ASN A 42 -0.04 -1.79 -9.37
N LEU A 43 0.51 -0.66 -8.91
CA LEU A 43 1.69 -0.07 -9.53
C LEU A 43 2.93 -0.98 -9.42
N ARG A 44 3.19 -1.54 -8.23
CA ARG A 44 4.30 -2.48 -8.00
C ARG A 44 4.19 -3.71 -8.91
N LYS A 45 2.98 -4.25 -9.08
CA LYS A 45 2.72 -5.38 -9.99
C LYS A 45 3.01 -4.99 -11.44
N ALA A 46 2.52 -3.85 -11.91
CA ALA A 46 2.77 -3.37 -13.27
C ALA A 46 4.27 -3.20 -13.54
N ILE A 47 5.04 -2.68 -12.58
CA ILE A 47 6.50 -2.58 -12.66
C ILE A 47 7.15 -3.96 -12.68
N ALA A 48 6.74 -4.87 -11.78
CA ALA A 48 7.30 -6.23 -11.70
C ALA A 48 7.13 -7.00 -13.02
N GLU A 49 5.99 -6.80 -13.70
CA GLU A 49 5.69 -7.39 -15.00
C GLU A 49 6.37 -6.67 -16.19
N GLY A 50 7.07 -5.56 -15.96
CA GLY A 50 7.67 -4.75 -17.02
C GLY A 50 6.64 -4.03 -17.90
N LYS A 51 5.44 -3.78 -17.36
CA LYS A 51 4.31 -3.14 -18.06
C LYS A 51 4.12 -1.67 -17.68
N HIS A 52 5.07 -1.09 -16.94
CA HIS A 52 5.01 0.31 -16.52
C HIS A 52 6.07 1.14 -17.23
N GLY A 53 5.68 1.79 -18.34
CA GLY A 53 6.56 2.62 -19.14
C GLY A 53 7.73 1.84 -19.76
N LYS A 54 8.95 2.37 -19.63
CA LYS A 54 10.20 1.73 -20.08
C LYS A 54 10.96 1.01 -18.96
N LEU A 55 10.34 0.85 -17.79
CA LEU A 55 11.00 0.20 -16.65
C LEU A 55 11.15 -1.31 -16.91
N PRO A 56 12.31 -1.90 -16.58
CA PRO A 56 12.50 -3.35 -16.71
C PRO A 56 11.65 -4.12 -15.70
N SER A 57 11.38 -5.40 -15.99
CA SER A 57 10.72 -6.29 -15.05
C SER A 57 11.58 -6.53 -13.79
N ALA A 58 10.91 -6.80 -12.66
CA ALA A 58 11.56 -6.98 -11.36
C ALA A 58 11.24 -8.34 -10.75
N LYS A 59 12.26 -9.11 -10.36
CA LYS A 59 12.10 -10.49 -9.86
C LYS A 59 11.66 -10.58 -8.39
N ASN A 60 11.96 -9.57 -7.57
CA ASN A 60 11.73 -9.58 -6.12
C ASN A 60 10.89 -8.37 -5.66
N MET A 61 9.81 -8.07 -6.38
CA MET A 61 8.90 -6.98 -6.03
C MET A 61 7.79 -7.47 -5.08
N TYR A 62 8.01 -7.33 -3.77
CA TYR A 62 7.08 -7.83 -2.76
C TYR A 62 5.77 -7.04 -2.67
N GLN A 63 4.66 -7.70 -2.39
CA GLN A 63 3.40 -7.03 -2.10
C GLN A 63 3.46 -6.31 -0.74
N LEU A 64 2.98 -5.08 -0.68
CA LEU A 64 2.87 -4.31 0.55
C LEU A 64 1.63 -4.74 1.35
N GLN A 65 1.77 -4.71 2.67
CA GLN A 65 0.68 -4.86 3.62
C GLN A 65 0.49 -3.55 4.38
N TYR A 66 -0.76 -3.14 4.60
CA TYR A 66 -1.05 -1.95 5.38
C TYR A 66 -0.68 -2.16 6.85
N SER A 67 -0.06 -1.16 7.48
CA SER A 67 0.36 -1.21 8.88
C SER A 67 -0.30 -0.09 9.68
N CYS A 68 -1.21 -0.47 10.58
CA CYS A 68 -1.85 0.47 11.50
C CYS A 68 -0.85 1.18 12.43
N ARG A 69 0.28 0.54 12.72
CA ARG A 69 1.38 1.17 13.47
C ARG A 69 2.01 2.31 12.66
N MET A 70 2.26 2.09 11.37
CA MET A 70 2.81 3.15 10.51
C MET A 70 1.79 4.26 10.25
N GLU A 71 0.50 3.94 10.13
CA GLU A 71 -0.56 4.95 10.13
C GLU A 71 -0.45 5.84 11.36
N GLN A 72 -0.36 5.26 12.57
CA GLN A 72 -0.22 6.05 13.79
C GLN A 72 0.98 7.00 13.75
N LEU A 73 2.15 6.50 13.35
CA LEU A 73 3.37 7.30 13.28
C LEU A 73 3.23 8.48 12.32
N VAL A 74 2.62 8.26 11.15
CA VAL A 74 2.35 9.34 10.20
C VAL A 74 1.32 10.32 10.77
N GLN A 75 0.27 9.83 11.43
CA GLN A 75 -0.76 10.68 12.04
C GLN A 75 -0.19 11.57 13.15
N ASP A 76 0.74 11.05 13.94
CA ASP A 76 1.42 11.84 14.97
C ASP A 76 2.38 12.88 14.36
N GLU A 77 3.02 12.57 13.24
CA GLU A 77 3.87 13.54 12.53
C GLU A 77 3.06 14.67 11.89
N ILE A 78 1.98 14.35 11.16
CA ILE A 78 1.25 15.38 10.41
C ILE A 78 0.54 16.40 11.32
N LYS A 79 0.29 16.06 12.60
CA LYS A 79 -0.21 17.02 13.61
C LYS A 79 0.73 18.21 13.80
N GLY A 80 2.03 18.02 13.58
CA GLY A 80 3.01 19.08 13.67
C GLY A 80 3.00 20.05 12.47
N CYS A 81 2.29 19.72 11.39
CA CYS A 81 2.21 20.52 10.16
C CYS A 81 3.60 20.98 9.63
N SER A 82 4.62 20.13 9.78
CA SER A 82 6.03 20.48 9.59
C SER A 82 6.43 20.69 8.12
N GLY A 83 5.60 20.20 7.19
CA GLY A 83 5.82 20.27 5.74
C GLY A 83 7.06 19.51 5.25
N ARG A 84 7.59 18.60 6.07
CA ARG A 84 8.85 17.89 5.80
C ARG A 84 8.75 16.42 6.17
N ALA A 85 9.57 15.59 5.53
CA ALA A 85 9.74 14.21 5.96
C ALA A 85 10.60 14.16 7.23
N SER A 86 10.07 13.60 8.33
CA SER A 86 10.71 13.57 9.65
C SER A 86 10.85 12.16 10.24
N ILE A 87 10.10 11.17 9.72
CA ILE A 87 10.19 9.76 10.15
C ILE A 87 11.26 8.97 9.38
N ALA A 88 12.13 9.70 8.66
CA ALA A 88 12.99 9.22 7.59
C ALA A 88 14.15 8.32 8.04
N GLU A 89 14.59 8.40 9.30
CA GLU A 89 15.73 7.62 9.78
C GLU A 89 15.45 6.10 9.83
N LYS A 90 14.17 5.72 9.89
CA LYS A 90 13.73 4.33 9.99
C LYS A 90 12.79 3.88 8.88
N TYR A 91 12.03 4.80 8.29
CA TYR A 91 11.01 4.49 7.31
C TYR A 91 11.15 5.41 6.10
N GLY A 92 10.95 4.87 4.88
CA GLY A 92 10.74 5.71 3.71
C GLY A 92 9.44 6.50 3.87
N GLN A 93 9.46 7.79 3.53
CA GLN A 93 8.30 8.68 3.65
C GLN A 93 8.08 9.44 2.34
N ASN A 94 6.87 9.29 1.78
CA ASN A 94 6.36 10.17 0.73
C ASN A 94 5.43 11.20 1.40
N PHE A 95 5.55 12.46 1.02
CA PHE A 95 4.65 13.54 1.46
C PHE A 95 4.32 14.44 0.27
N PHE A 96 3.18 15.13 0.34
CA PHE A 96 2.73 16.08 -0.67
C PHE A 96 2.49 17.42 0.04
N VAL A 97 3.04 18.51 -0.52
CA VAL A 97 2.91 19.89 -0.03
C VAL A 97 2.26 20.76 -1.08
#